data_AF-A0A2M7SPH0-F1
#
_entry.id   AF-A0A2M7SPH0-F1
#
_cell.length_a   1.000
_cell.length_b   1.000
_cell.length_c   1.000
_cell.angle_alpha   90.00
_cell.angle_beta   90.00
_cell.angle_gamma   90.00
#
_symmetry.space_group_name_H-M   'P 1'
#
loop_
_entity.id
_entity.type
_entity.pdbx_description
1 polymer ?
#
loop_
_entity_poly.entity_id
_entity_poly.type
_entity_poly.pdbx_seq_one_letter_code
_entity_poly.pdbx_strand_id
1 'polypeptide(L)' 'ALPQGVEEDRVSAMSAAMLSLGERIATELGRGSLEQVYIKGEKGYVVLMSVGQDAVLTALAREQAKLGLIFLDMRRAAED' A
#
# COMPACT_ATOMS: atom_id res chain seq x y z
N ALA A 1 -5.31 -1.38 -13.38
CA ALA A 1 -6.56 -2.15 -13.19
C ALA A 1 -6.27 -3.36 -12.31
N LEU A 2 -7.15 -3.65 -11.35
CA LEU A 2 -7.03 -4.84 -10.49
C LEU A 2 -7.19 -6.13 -11.31
N PRO A 3 -6.61 -7.27 -10.87
CA PRO A 3 -6.81 -8.56 -11.53
C PRO A 3 -8.29 -8.93 -11.63
N GLN A 4 -8.69 -9.63 -12.71
CA GLN A 4 -10.05 -10.13 -12.85
C GLN A 4 -10.42 -11.04 -11.67
N GLY A 5 -11.58 -10.77 -11.05
CA GLY A 5 -12.06 -11.49 -9.86
C GLY A 5 -11.75 -10.80 -8.52
N VAL A 6 -11.00 -9.69 -8.54
CA VAL A 6 -10.81 -8.85 -7.36
C VAL A 6 -11.83 -7.71 -7.38
N GLU A 7 -12.76 -7.72 -6.43
CA GLU A 7 -13.73 -6.63 -6.23
C GLU A 7 -13.03 -5.43 -5.59
N GLU A 8 -13.19 -4.24 -6.20
CA GLU A 8 -12.61 -2.98 -5.71
C GLU A 8 -13.02 -2.68 -4.26
N ASP A 9 -14.28 -2.91 -3.90
CA ASP A 9 -14.80 -2.72 -2.55
C ASP A 9 -14.06 -3.57 -1.50
N ARG A 10 -13.71 -4.81 -1.85
CA ARG A 10 -12.96 -5.69 -0.94
C ARG A 10 -11.54 -5.19 -0.74
N VAL A 11 -10.88 -4.75 -1.82
CA VAL A 11 -9.52 -4.20 -1.72
C VAL A 11 -9.53 -2.92 -0.89
N SER A 12 -10.50 -2.03 -1.10
CA SER A 12 -10.67 -0.83 -0.29
C SER A 12 -10.80 -1.14 1.20
N ALA A 13 -11.70 -2.07 1.56
CA ALA A 13 -11.91 -2.47 2.95
C ALA A 13 -10.64 -3.08 3.60
N MET A 14 -9.94 -3.96 2.88
CA MET A 14 -8.68 -4.55 3.35
C MET A 14 -7.59 -3.48 3.51
N SER A 15 -7.47 -2.55 2.56
CA SER A 15 -6.51 -1.45 2.60
C SER A 15 -6.74 -0.54 3.80
N ALA A 16 -8.00 -0.15 4.04
CA ALA A 16 -8.36 0.66 5.20
C ALA A 16 -7.99 -0.04 6.52
N ALA A 17 -8.34 -1.32 6.67
CA ALA A 17 -8.02 -2.09 7.86
C ALA A 17 -6.50 -2.22 8.09
N MET A 18 -5.73 -2.46 7.02
CA MET A 18 -4.27 -2.58 7.10
C MET A 18 -3.60 -1.27 7.47
N LEU A 19 -4.08 -0.13 6.97
CA LEU A 19 -3.57 1.19 7.37
C LEU A 19 -3.87 1.49 8.83
N SER A 20 -5.11 1.28 9.29
CA SER A 20 -5.46 1.50 10.70
C SER A 20 -4.59 0.66 11.65
N LEU A 21 -4.32 -0.60 11.30
CA LEU A 21 -3.41 -1.44 12.08
C LEU A 21 -1.97 -0.96 11.98
N GLY A 22 -1.50 -0.59 10.78
CA GLY A 22 -0.15 -0.08 10.54
C GLY A 22 0.13 1.21 11.31
N GLU A 23 -0.80 2.15 11.35
CA GLU A 23 -0.71 3.40 12.10
C GLU A 23 -0.60 3.15 13.59
N ARG A 24 -1.42 2.21 14.10
CA ARG A 24 -1.36 1.80 15.49
C ARG A 24 -0.02 1.17 15.84
N ILE A 25 0.48 0.25 15.01
CA ILE A 25 1.80 -0.36 15.19
C ILE A 25 2.90 0.69 15.14
N ALA A 26 2.86 1.61 14.17
CA ALA A 26 3.85 2.68 14.03
C ALA A 26 3.84 3.60 15.25
N THR A 27 2.67 3.93 15.77
CA THR A 27 2.52 4.73 17.00
C THR A 27 3.05 3.98 18.22
N GLU A 28 2.59 2.75 18.46
CA GLU A 28 2.97 1.93 19.62
C GLU A 28 4.48 1.60 19.65
N LEU A 29 5.10 1.42 18.48
CA LEU A 29 6.55 1.19 18.35
C LEU A 29 7.36 2.48 18.17
N GLY A 30 6.75 3.66 18.31
CA GLY A 30 7.41 4.96 18.22
C GLY A 30 8.15 5.18 16.89
N ARG A 31 7.53 4.79 15.77
CA ARG A 31 8.00 5.00 14.39
C ARG A 31 7.41 6.26 13.74
N GLY A 32 6.51 6.95 14.42
CA GLY A 32 5.82 8.14 13.90
C GLY A 32 4.61 7.78 13.06
N SER A 33 4.27 8.64 12.09
CA SER A 33 3.16 8.42 11.16
C SER A 33 3.47 7.28 10.19
N LEU A 34 2.45 6.51 9.82
CA LEU A 34 2.57 5.48 8.80
C LEU A 34 2.64 6.12 7.42
N GLU A 35 3.76 5.97 6.72
CA GLU A 35 3.90 6.44 5.34
C GLU A 35 3.40 5.40 4.32
N GLN A 36 3.71 4.13 4.56
CA GLN A 36 3.43 3.05 3.62
C GLN A 36 3.41 1.67 4.29
N VAL A 37 2.68 0.73 3.69
CA VAL A 37 2.65 -0.69 4.05
C VAL A 37 3.18 -1.51 2.88
N TYR A 38 4.09 -2.44 3.17
CA TYR A 38 4.71 -3.31 2.19
C TYR A 38 4.51 -4.78 2.56
N ILE A 39 3.90 -5.54 1.66
CA ILE A 39 3.58 -6.96 1.84
C ILE A 39 4.34 -7.74 0.77
N LYS A 40 5.21 -8.65 1.21
CA LYS A 40 5.87 -9.63 0.34
C LYS A 40 5.13 -10.96 0.44
N GLY A 41 4.58 -11.41 -0.67
CA GLY A 41 4.03 -12.76 -0.84
C GLY A 41 4.91 -13.60 -1.74
N GLU A 42 4.61 -14.89 -1.83
CA GLU A 42 5.31 -15.84 -2.70
C GLU A 42 5.24 -15.47 -4.19
N LYS A 43 4.21 -14.71 -4.60
CA LYS A 43 3.94 -14.37 -6.00
C LYS A 43 4.22 -12.90 -6.33
N GLY A 44 4.88 -12.18 -5.43
CA GLY A 44 5.20 -10.76 -5.61
C GLY A 44 4.81 -9.91 -4.42
N TYR A 45 4.42 -8.67 -4.68
CA TYR A 45 4.31 -7.64 -3.67
C TYR A 45 2.99 -6.90 -3.75
N VAL A 46 2.50 -6.48 -2.60
CA VAL A 46 1.44 -5.47 -2.46
C VAL A 46 2.04 -4.28 -1.72
N VAL A 47 1.87 -3.09 -2.27
CA VAL A 47 2.32 -1.84 -1.67
C VAL A 47 1.11 -0.94 -1.48
N LEU A 48 0.91 -0.43 -0.28
CA LEU A 48 -0.11 0.56 0.03
C LEU A 48 0.59 1.84 0.49
N MET A 49 0.20 2.97 -0.09
CA MET A 49 0.71 4.29 0.26
C MET A 49 -0.47 5.20 0.59
N SER A 50 -0.37 5.92 1.71
CA SER A 50 -1.39 6.92 2.05
C SER A 50 -1.31 8.09 1.05
N VAL A 51 -2.47 8.56 0.59
CA VAL A 51 -2.60 9.72 -0.29
C VAL A 51 -3.51 10.73 0.41
N GLY A 52 -2.92 11.77 1.00
CA GLY A 52 -3.66 12.73 1.80
C GLY A 52 -4.24 12.12 3.08
N GLN A 53 -5.52 12.40 3.36
CA GLN A 53 -6.22 11.88 4.55
C GLN A 53 -7.25 10.79 4.23
N ASP A 54 -7.76 10.76 3.00
CA ASP A 54 -8.97 9.99 2.67
C ASP A 54 -8.75 8.92 1.60
N ALA A 55 -7.53 8.79 1.05
CA ALA A 55 -7.26 7.91 -0.06
C ALA A 55 -6.01 7.05 0.14
N VAL A 56 -5.98 5.92 -0.57
CA VAL A 56 -4.90 4.94 -0.51
C VAL A 56 -4.54 4.51 -1.92
N LEU A 57 -3.28 4.69 -2.28
CA LEU A 57 -2.73 4.16 -3.51
C LEU A 57 -2.25 2.72 -3.27
N THR A 58 -2.84 1.76 -3.97
CA THR A 58 -2.46 0.34 -3.88
C THR A 58 -1.81 -0.13 -5.18
N ALA A 59 -0.61 -0.67 -5.08
CA ALA A 59 0.10 -1.27 -6.21
C ALA A 59 0.31 -2.77 -6.01
N LEU A 60 0.13 -3.52 -7.09
CA LEU A 60 0.42 -4.96 -7.17
C LEU A 60 1.62 -5.16 -8.11
N ALA A 61 2.63 -5.85 -7.63
CA ALA A 61 3.86 -6.07 -8.38
C ALA A 61 4.22 -7.56 -8.39
N ARG A 62 4.80 -8.02 -9.50
CA ARG A 62 5.32 -9.39 -9.60
C ARG A 62 6.63 -9.52 -8.82
N GLU A 63 7.03 -10.74 -8.50
CA GLU A 63 8.25 -11.04 -7.74
C GLU A 63 9.53 -10.41 -8.32
N GLN A 64 9.62 -10.37 -9.65
CA GLN A 64 10.75 -9.81 -10.40
C GLN A 64 10.69 -8.29 -10.58
N ALA A 65 9.72 -7.60 -9.96
CA ALA A 65 9.57 -6.17 -10.14
C ALA A 65 10.67 -5.38 -9.45
N LYS A 66 11.08 -4.27 -10.07
CA LYS A 66 12.06 -3.33 -9.52
C LYS A 66 11.38 -2.44 -8.47
N LEU A 67 11.34 -2.89 -7.22
CA LEU A 67 10.62 -2.20 -6.13
C LEU A 67 11.01 -0.72 -5.96
N GLY A 68 12.29 -0.38 -6.13
CA GLY A 68 12.72 1.02 -6.05
C GLY A 68 12.04 1.93 -7.08
N LEU A 69 11.76 1.43 -8.29
CA LEU A 69 11.02 2.19 -9.31
C LEU A 69 9.54 2.28 -8.97
N ILE A 70 8.95 1.21 -8.44
CA ILE A 70 7.55 1.23 -7.99
C ILE A 70 7.35 2.27 -6.90
N PHE A 71 8.23 2.30 -5.89
CA PHE A 71 8.15 3.31 -4.83
C PHE A 71 8.31 4.74 -5.36
N LEU A 72 9.23 4.95 -6.31
CA LEU A 72 9.41 6.25 -6.95
C LEU A 72 8.15 6.71 -7.69
N ASP A 73 7.55 5.84 -8.48
CA ASP A 73 6.36 6.16 -9.27
C ASP A 73 5.13 6.34 -8.39
N MET A 74 4.97 5.49 -7.36
CA MET A 74 3.88 5.63 -6.39
C MET A 74 3.96 6.94 -5.61
N ARG A 75 5.17 7.33 -5.17
CA ARG A 75 5.35 8.60 -4.45
C ARG A 75 4.94 9.79 -5.32
N ARG A 76 5.35 9.82 -6.58
CA ARG A 76 4.95 10.86 -7.52
C ARG A 76 3.43 10.89 -7.71
N ALA A 77 2.82 9.72 -7.92
CA ALA A 77 1.37 9.61 -8.07
C ALA A 77 0.57 9.93 -6.81
N ALA A 78 1.18 9.90 -5.63
CA ALA A 78 0.56 10.29 -4.36
C ALA A 78 0.74 11.79 -4.03
N GLU A 79 1.73 12.43 -4.65
CA GLU A 79 2.01 13.87 -4.54
C GLU A 79 1.23 14.69 -5.60
N ASP A 80 0.82 14.04 -6.70
CA ASP A 80 -0.04 14.59 -7.77
C ASP A 80 -1.54 14.60 -7.39
#